data_AF-A0A949YWQ6-F1
#
_entry.id   AF-A0A949YWQ6-F1
#
_cell.length_a   1.000
_cell.length_b   1.000
_cell.length_c   1.000
_cell.angle_alpha   90.00
_cell.angle_beta   90.00
_cell.angle_gamma   90.00
#
_symmetry.space_group_name_H-M   'P 1'
#
loop_
_entity.id
_entity.type
_entity.pdbx_description
1 polymer ?
#
loop_
_entity_poly.entity_id
_entity_poly.type
_entity_poly.pdbx_seq_one_letter_code
_entity_poly.pdbx_strand_id
1 'polypeptide(L)' 'MMPSIKQIVKDNMTRFSFYRTGNMFYTVDVEGQKYQFPVSLEDIGGATLTAEFKAITLMRYIR' A
#
# COMPACT_ATOMS: atom_id res chain seq x y z
N MET A 1 15.45 -12.93 -0.90
CA MET A 1 15.85 -11.59 -1.42
C MET A 1 14.64 -10.69 -1.28
N MET A 2 14.77 -9.45 -0.80
CA MET A 2 13.59 -8.55 -0.74
C MET A 2 13.21 -8.14 -2.17
N PRO A 3 11.91 -8.21 -2.56
CA PRO A 3 11.48 -7.86 -3.89
C PRO A 3 11.75 -6.38 -4.16
N SER A 4 12.15 -6.07 -5.39
CA SER A 4 12.27 -4.69 -5.84
C SER A 4 10.91 -3.99 -5.83
N ILE A 5 10.91 -2.66 -5.70
CA ILE A 5 9.67 -1.88 -5.79
C ILE A 5 8.89 -2.17 -7.08
N LYS A 6 9.61 -2.42 -8.19
CA LYS A 6 9.00 -2.79 -9.47
C LYS A 6 8.23 -4.11 -9.38
N GLN A 7 8.79 -5.12 -8.70
CA GLN A 7 8.09 -6.38 -8.46
C GLN A 7 6.87 -6.18 -7.55
N ILE A 8 6.97 -5.31 -6.54
CA ILE A 8 5.87 -5.05 -5.62
C ILE A 8 4.70 -4.34 -6.34
N VAL A 9 4.97 -3.38 -7.22
CA VAL A 9 3.91 -2.56 -7.82
C VAL A 9 3.34 -3.11 -9.13
N LYS A 10 4.11 -3.93 -9.85
CA LYS A 10 3.70 -4.43 -11.16
C LYS A 10 2.62 -5.51 -11.01
N ASP A 11 1.44 -5.22 -11.55
CA ASP A 11 0.30 -6.13 -11.64
C ASP A 11 -0.24 -6.65 -10.28
N ASN A 12 0.12 -6.01 -9.18
CA ASN A 12 -0.36 -6.34 -7.83
C ASN A 12 -1.46 -5.40 -7.35
N MET A 13 -2.26 -5.89 -6.40
CA MET A 13 -3.29 -5.14 -5.69
C MET A 13 -2.91 -4.98 -4.23
N THR A 14 -3.19 -3.80 -3.70
CA THR A 14 -3.10 -3.49 -2.27
C THR A 14 -4.48 -3.55 -1.65
N ARG A 15 -4.58 -3.97 -0.40
CA ARG A 15 -5.82 -4.08 0.36
C ARG A 15 -5.71 -3.34 1.67
N PHE A 16 -6.75 -2.59 2.02
CA PHE A 16 -6.87 -1.98 3.32
C PHE A 16 -6.83 -3.05 4.42
N SER A 17 -6.10 -2.77 5.49
CA SER A 17 -5.99 -3.65 6.65
C SER A 17 -6.63 -3.02 7.88
N PHE A 18 -6.12 -1.87 8.33
CA PHE A 18 -6.67 -1.16 9.48
C PHE A 18 -6.25 0.32 9.47
N TYR A 19 -6.93 1.11 10.31
CA TYR A 19 -6.58 2.49 10.59
C TYR A 19 -6.01 2.61 11.99
N ARG A 20 -4.94 3.39 12.16
CA ARG A 20 -4.39 3.73 13.49
C ARG A 20 -3.64 5.06 13.42
N THR A 21 -3.95 5.96 14.37
CA THR A 21 -3.21 7.22 14.60
C THR A 21 -2.94 7.99 13.30
N GLY A 22 -4.00 8.34 12.56
CA GLY A 22 -3.88 9.15 11.33
C GLY A 22 -3.32 8.40 10.11
N ASN A 23 -3.09 7.09 10.20
CA ASN A 23 -2.55 6.30 9.10
C ASN A 23 -3.51 5.17 8.71
N MET A 24 -3.73 5.02 7.40
CA MET A 24 -4.36 3.83 6.83
C MET A 24 -3.29 2.84 6.40
N PHE A 25 -3.35 1.62 6.94
CA PHE A 25 -2.41 0.56 6.61
C PHE A 25 -2.96 -0.29 5.48
N TYR A 26 -2.15 -0.45 4.43
CA TYR A 26 -2.45 -1.31 3.31
C TYR A 26 -1.47 -2.47 3.27
N THR A 27 -1.92 -3.60 2.72
CA THR A 27 -1.11 -4.78 2.51
C THR A 27 -1.05 -5.16 1.04
N VAL A 28 0.09 -5.65 0.57
CA VAL A 28 0.28 -6.24 -0.76
C VAL A 28 0.96 -7.60 -0.59
N ASP A 29 0.43 -8.62 -1.26
CA ASP A 29 1.00 -9.96 -1.27
C ASP A 29 1.87 -10.12 -2.53
N VAL A 30 3.17 -10.39 -2.36
CA VAL A 30 4.15 -10.54 -3.45
C VAL A 30 4.93 -11.82 -3.20
N GLU A 31 4.91 -12.74 -4.17
CA GLU A 31 5.64 -14.01 -4.08
C GLU A 31 5.35 -14.81 -2.79
N GLY A 32 4.10 -14.78 -2.32
CA GLY A 32 3.67 -15.48 -1.10
C GLY A 32 4.01 -14.75 0.21
N GLN A 33 4.62 -13.57 0.14
CA GLN A 33 4.95 -12.74 1.29
C GLN A 33 4.08 -11.48 1.34
N LYS A 34 3.53 -11.20 2.53
CA LYS A 34 2.71 -10.03 2.78
C LYS A 34 3.57 -8.86 3.25
N TYR A 35 3.46 -7.74 2.55
CA TYR A 35 4.10 -6.46 2.91
C TYR A 35 3.03 -5.49 3.36
N GLN A 36 3.30 -4.74 4.43
CA GLN A 36 2.39 -3.74 4.98
C GLN A 36 3.07 -2.38 4.99
N PHE A 37 2.33 -1.34 4.61
CA PHE A 37 2.84 0.02 4.59
C PHE A 37 1.75 1.03 5.02
N PRO A 38 2.14 2.12 5.71
CA PRO A 38 1.21 3.17 6.11
C PRO A 38 0.99 4.18 4.98
N VAL A 39 -0.22 4.72 4.93
CA VAL A 39 -0.61 5.88 4.12
C VAL A 39 -1.12 6.95 5.09
N SER A 40 -0.35 8.02 5.25
CA SER A 40 -0.71 9.14 6.13
C SER A 40 -1.89 9.92 5.55
N LEU A 41 -2.89 10.19 6.38
CA LEU A 41 -4.01 11.06 6.02
C LEU A 41 -3.57 12.53 5.81
N GLU A 42 -2.48 12.94 6.44
CA GLU A 42 -1.88 14.26 6.20
C GLU A 42 -1.30 14.35 4.79
N ASP A 43 -0.61 13.29 4.33
CA ASP A 43 0.03 13.24 3.01
C ASP A 43 -0.97 13.11 1.85
N ILE A 44 -2.14 12.48 2.10
CA ILE A 44 -3.14 12.18 1.06
C ILE A 44 -4.09 13.36 0.80
N GLY A 45 -4.24 14.28 1.77
CA GLY A 45 -5.17 15.40 1.69
C GLY A 45 -6.63 14.96 1.54
N GLY A 46 -7.30 15.42 0.49
CA GLY A 46 -8.73 15.17 0.23
C GLY A 46 -9.04 13.93 -0.62
N ALA A 47 -8.08 13.06 -0.88
CA ALA A 47 -8.33 11.88 -1.73
C ALA A 47 -9.18 10.82 -1.03
N THR A 48 -10.04 10.15 -1.78
CA THR A 48 -10.80 9.00 -1.30
C THR A 48 -9.89 7.78 -1.15
N LEU A 49 -9.94 7.13 0.01
CA LEU A 49 -9.21 5.89 0.30
C LEU A 49 -10.16 4.70 0.20
N THR A 50 -9.98 3.88 -0.83
CA THR A 50 -10.81 2.69 -1.12
C THR A 50 -10.24 1.43 -0.48
N ALA A 51 -11.07 0.40 -0.33
CA ALA A 51 -10.64 -0.88 0.25
C ALA A 51 -9.52 -1.55 -0.54
N GLU A 52 -9.44 -1.32 -1.85
CA GLU A 52 -8.37 -1.82 -2.71
C GLU A 52 -7.84 -0.73 -3.63
N PHE A 53 -6.55 -0.79 -3.95
CA PHE A 53 -5.90 -0.01 -5.00
C PHE A 53 -4.94 -0.89 -5.79
N LYS A 54 -4.73 -0.57 -7.08
CA LYS A 54 -3.53 -1.07 -7.78
C LYS A 54 -2.30 -0.65 -6.99
N ALA A 55 -1.35 -1.55 -6.77
CA ALA A 55 -0.17 -1.28 -5.95
C ALA A 55 0.63 -0.08 -6.47
N ILE A 56 0.67 0.11 -7.79
CA ILE A 56 1.31 1.27 -8.42
C ILE A 56 0.70 2.62 -8.01
N THR A 57 -0.59 2.68 -7.68
CA THR A 57 -1.25 3.90 -7.20
C THR A 57 -0.69 4.37 -5.86
N LEU A 58 -0.30 3.43 -5.00
CA LEU A 58 0.26 3.71 -3.67
C LEU A 58 1.80 3.58 -3.64
N MET A 59 2.46 3.46 -4.80
CA MET A 59 3.91 3.22 -4.90
C MET A 59 4.76 4.16 -4.02
N ARG A 60 4.36 5.43 -3.90
CA ARG A 60 5.08 6.44 -3.08
C ARG A 60 5.19 6.08 -1.59
N TYR A 61 4.31 5.21 -1.11
CA TYR A 61 4.20 4.82 0.29
C TYR A 61 4.81 3.44 0.59
N ILE A 62 5.08 2.67 -0.46
CA ILE A 62 5.67 1.33 -0.35
C ILE A 62 7.18 1.51 -0.17
N ARG A 63 7.70 1.11 1.00
CA ARG A 63 9.13 1.15 1.35
C ARG A 63 9.67 -0.23 1.64
#